data_AF-A0AAW1JNF6-F1
#
_entry.id   AF-A0AAW1JNF6-F1
#
_cell.length_a   1.000
_cell.length_b   1.000
_cell.length_c   1.000
_cell.angle_alpha   90.00
_cell.angle_beta   90.00
_cell.angle_gamma   90.00
#
_symmetry.space_group_name_H-M   'P 1'
#
loop_
_entity.id
_entity.type
_entity.pdbx_description
1 polymer ?
#
loop_
_entity_poly.entity_id
_entity_poly.type
_entity_poly.pdbx_seq_one_letter_code
_entity_poly.pdbx_strand_id
1 'polypeptide(L)'
;MDGDDNDQSGTGSNNIIVCCQSDNCTADLTDAKRYHRRHKVCEFHAKAPVVIVHGYRQRFCQQCSRFHEVMEFDDTKRSCRRRLADHNERRRKSSFDAQPGETSG
;
A
#
# COMPACT_ATOMS: atom_id res chain seq x y z
N MET A 1 -3.84 -14.16 -20.36
CA MET A 1 -3.22 -12.83 -20.62
C MET A 1 -2.11 -12.72 -19.60
N ASP A 2 -1.09 -13.55 -19.77
CA ASP A 2 -0.04 -13.75 -18.78
C ASP A 2 1.22 -13.20 -19.43
N GLY A 3 1.33 -11.87 -19.34
CA GLY A 3 2.36 -11.09 -20.00
C GLY A 3 3.72 -11.29 -19.33
N ASP A 4 4.58 -11.98 -20.07
CA ASP A 4 6.04 -11.99 -20.10
C ASP A 4 6.84 -11.41 -18.92
N ASP A 5 7.56 -12.31 -18.26
CA ASP A 5 8.80 -12.09 -17.53
C ASP A 5 9.88 -11.46 -18.44
N ASN A 6 9.99 -10.12 -18.44
CA ASN A 6 11.13 -9.42 -19.06
C ASN A 6 12.18 -9.09 -18.00
N ASP A 7 13.07 -10.07 -17.77
CA ASP A 7 14.37 -9.92 -17.15
C ASP A 7 15.29 -9.14 -18.12
N GLN A 8 15.52 -7.85 -17.85
CA GLN A 8 16.50 -7.03 -18.55
C GLN A 8 17.32 -6.21 -17.56
N SER A 9 18.40 -6.85 -17.11
CA SER A 9 19.79 -6.41 -17.21
C SER A 9 20.07 -4.91 -17.13
N GLY A 10 20.92 -4.56 -16.16
CA GLY A 10 21.39 -3.22 -15.89
C GLY A 10 22.11 -2.53 -17.04
N THR A 11 22.08 -1.19 -16.97
CA THR A 11 23.00 -0.32 -17.69
C THR A 11 23.39 0.77 -16.70
N GLY A 12 24.70 0.84 -16.39
CA GLY A 12 25.22 1.58 -15.26
C GLY A 12 25.09 3.09 -15.37
N SER A 13 24.96 3.73 -14.20
CA SER A 13 25.54 5.03 -13.82
C SER A 13 25.08 5.37 -12.40
N ASN A 14 26.00 5.34 -11.43
CA ASN A 14 25.78 5.62 -10.00
C ASN A 14 24.82 4.65 -9.31
N ASN A 15 25.35 3.52 -8.82
CA ASN A 15 24.61 2.47 -8.13
C ASN A 15 24.11 2.99 -6.76
N ILE A 16 23.03 3.78 -6.76
CA ILE A 16 22.30 4.12 -5.55
C ILE A 16 21.59 2.83 -5.14
N ILE A 17 22.21 2.08 -4.24
CA ILE A 17 21.63 0.88 -3.64
C ILE A 17 20.32 1.31 -2.98
N VAL A 18 19.20 0.85 -3.53
CA VAL A 18 17.88 1.12 -2.95
C VAL A 18 17.58 -0.04 -2.01
N CYS A 19 17.75 0.18 -0.71
CA CYS A 19 17.38 -0.78 0.33
C CYS A 19 15.94 -0.55 0.82
N CYS A 20 15.39 -1.58 1.44
CA CYS A 20 14.12 -1.46 2.17
C CYS A 20 14.27 -0.45 3.32
N GLN A 21 13.30 0.43 3.49
CA GLN A 21 13.31 1.45 4.55
C GLN A 21 12.95 0.91 5.95
N SER A 22 12.82 -0.41 6.10
CA SER A 22 12.46 -1.03 7.38
C SER A 22 13.71 -1.20 8.25
N ASP A 23 13.55 -1.00 9.55
CA ASP A 23 14.62 -1.19 10.51
C ASP A 23 15.07 -2.66 10.51
N ASN A 24 16.38 -2.85 10.51
CA ASN A 24 17.03 -4.16 10.40
C ASN A 24 16.73 -4.89 9.08
N CYS A 25 16.27 -4.19 8.05
CA CYS A 25 16.13 -4.77 6.71
C CYS A 25 17.24 -4.29 5.78
N THR A 26 18.09 -5.22 5.36
CA THR A 26 19.15 -4.97 4.36
C THR A 26 18.76 -5.52 2.99
N ALA A 27 17.47 -5.78 2.76
CA ALA A 27 17.00 -6.31 1.48
C ALA A 27 17.31 -5.31 0.36
N ASP A 28 18.08 -5.77 -0.62
CA ASP A 28 18.37 -5.03 -1.83
C ASP A 28 17.13 -5.02 -2.74
N LEU A 29 16.73 -3.84 -3.18
CA LEU A 29 15.60 -3.65 -4.09
C LEU A 29 16.05 -3.39 -5.52
N THR A 30 17.35 -3.41 -5.83
CA THR A 30 17.90 -3.12 -7.17
C THR A 30 17.23 -3.96 -8.26
N ASP A 31 17.07 -5.27 -8.01
CA ASP A 31 16.39 -6.22 -8.90
C ASP A 31 14.90 -6.43 -8.55
N ALA A 32 14.36 -5.70 -7.57
CA ALA A 32 12.97 -5.84 -7.20
C ALA A 32 12.03 -5.21 -8.26
N LYS A 33 10.77 -5.67 -8.27
CA LYS A 33 9.72 -5.08 -9.12
C LYS A 33 9.66 -3.56 -8.94
N ARG A 34 9.35 -2.83 -10.02
CA ARG A 34 9.30 -1.36 -10.05
C ARG A 34 8.50 -0.74 -8.90
N TYR A 35 7.42 -1.40 -8.48
CA TYR A 35 6.60 -1.00 -7.33
C TYR A 35 7.41 -0.96 -6.02
N HIS A 36 8.11 -2.05 -5.71
CA HIS A 36 8.96 -2.20 -4.52
C HIS A 36 10.09 -1.16 -4.51
N ARG A 37 10.76 -0.97 -5.64
CA ARG A 37 11.80 0.07 -5.81
C ARG A 37 11.27 1.48 -5.56
N ARG A 38 10.14 1.82 -6.16
CA ARG A 38 9.53 3.16 -6.02
C ARG A 38 9.15 3.47 -4.57
N HIS A 39 8.67 2.48 -3.83
CA HIS A 39 8.20 2.63 -2.46
C HIS A 39 9.24 2.22 -1.40
N LYS A 40 10.46 1.86 -1.83
CA LYS A 40 11.57 1.42 -0.97
C LYS A 40 11.14 0.37 0.06
N VAL A 41 10.38 -0.63 -0.40
CA VAL A 41 9.82 -1.69 0.44
C VAL A 41 10.00 -3.03 -0.24
N CYS A 42 10.49 -4.03 0.47
CA CYS A 42 10.61 -5.40 -0.05
C CYS A 42 9.25 -6.10 -0.06
N GLU A 43 9.12 -7.18 -0.84
CA GLU A 43 7.87 -7.93 -0.94
C GLU A 43 7.39 -8.49 0.40
N PHE A 44 8.34 -8.87 1.27
CA PHE A 44 8.05 -9.33 2.63
C PHE A 44 7.39 -8.22 3.47
N HIS A 45 8.01 -7.05 3.56
CA HIS A 45 7.49 -5.92 4.36
C HIS A 45 6.23 -5.27 3.76
N ALA A 46 6.02 -5.39 2.45
CA ALA A 46 4.77 -4.98 1.82
C ALA A 46 3.57 -5.85 2.26
N LYS A 47 3.83 -7.11 2.65
CA LYS A 47 2.81 -8.07 3.09
C LYS A 47 2.76 -8.27 4.60
N ALA A 48 3.84 -7.91 5.31
CA ALA A 48 3.97 -8.09 6.74
C ALA A 48 2.86 -7.32 7.51
N PRO A 49 2.26 -7.93 8.54
CA PRO A 49 1.25 -7.27 9.37
C PRO A 49 1.86 -6.16 10.24
N VAL A 50 3.12 -6.32 10.65
CA VAL A 50 3.86 -5.37 11.49
C VAL A 50 5.29 -5.32 11.00
N VAL A 51 5.82 -4.11 10.83
CA VAL A 51 7.22 -3.80 10.51
C VAL A 51 7.73 -2.73 11.47
N ILE A 52 9.03 -2.70 11.74
CA ILE A 52 9.63 -1.59 12.48
C ILE A 52 10.26 -0.66 11.46
N VAL A 53 9.93 0.63 11.51
CA VAL A 53 10.49 1.67 10.63
C VAL A 53 10.75 2.89 11.51
N HIS A 54 12.00 3.35 11.58
CA HIS A 54 12.40 4.47 12.45
C HIS A 54 12.03 4.26 13.94
N GLY A 55 12.05 3.01 14.42
CA GLY A 55 11.69 2.65 15.80
C GLY A 55 10.19 2.50 16.07
N TYR A 56 9.32 2.78 15.09
CA TYR A 56 7.87 2.67 15.25
C TYR A 56 7.33 1.38 14.64
N ARG A 57 6.34 0.77 15.31
CA ARG A 57 5.57 -0.35 14.76
C ARG A 57 4.63 0.18 13.68
N GLN A 58 4.99 -0.03 12.42
CA GLN A 58 4.25 0.42 11.26
C GLN A 58 3.75 -0.75 10.41
N ARG A 59 2.83 -0.47 9.49
CA ARG A 59 2.32 -1.40 8.50
C ARG A 59 2.16 -0.70 7.16
N PHE A 60 2.42 -1.40 6.08
CA PHE A 60 2.31 -0.86 4.74
C PHE A 60 0.84 -0.82 4.29
N CYS A 61 0.32 0.37 4.00
CA CYS A 61 -1.04 0.54 3.48
C CYS A 61 -1.05 0.43 1.96
N GLN A 62 -1.69 -0.59 1.40
CA GLN A 62 -1.76 -0.80 -0.06
C GLN A 62 -2.46 0.34 -0.81
N GLN A 63 -3.41 1.03 -0.17
CA GLN A 63 -4.12 2.15 -0.81
C GLN A 63 -3.31 3.45 -0.79
N CYS A 64 -2.49 3.63 0.23
CA CYS A 64 -1.66 4.84 0.38
C CYS A 64 -0.27 4.65 -0.21
N SER A 65 0.16 3.41 -0.42
CA SER A 65 1.54 3.02 -0.76
C SER A 65 2.58 3.66 0.17
N ARG A 66 2.25 3.73 1.47
CA ARG A 66 3.07 4.32 2.55
C ARG A 66 2.95 3.49 3.83
N PHE A 67 3.96 3.62 4.69
CA PHE A 67 3.92 3.09 6.04
C PHE A 67 3.11 4.02 6.95
N HIS A 68 2.23 3.41 7.73
CA HIS A 68 1.44 4.04 8.78
C HIS A 68 1.65 3.27 10.07
N GLU A 69 1.50 3.90 11.23
CA GLU A 69 1.58 3.17 12.50
C GLU A 69 0.51 2.09 12.57
N VAL A 70 0.82 0.95 13.19
CA VAL A 70 -0.14 -0.15 13.34
C VAL A 70 -1.42 0.32 14.05
N MET A 71 -1.32 1.30 14.94
CA MET A 71 -2.46 1.92 15.63
C MET A 71 -3.43 2.67 14.69
N GLU A 72 -2.99 3.07 13.48
CA GLU A 72 -3.84 3.67 12.46
C GLU A 72 -4.60 2.63 11.63
N PHE A 73 -4.37 1.33 11.83
CA PHE A 73 -5.10 0.25 11.19
C PHE A 73 -6.10 -0.37 12.17
N ASP A 74 -7.24 -0.82 11.67
CA ASP A 74 -8.03 -1.83 12.36
C ASP A 74 -7.53 -3.19 11.91
N ASP A 75 -7.11 -4.08 12.82
CA ASP A 75 -6.53 -5.39 12.51
C ASP A 75 -7.39 -6.25 11.56
N THR A 76 -8.69 -5.96 11.50
CA THR A 76 -9.66 -6.59 10.61
C THR A 76 -9.58 -6.13 9.14
N LYS A 77 -8.85 -5.04 8.82
CA LYS A 77 -8.78 -4.48 7.46
C LYS A 77 -7.35 -4.12 7.05
N ARG A 78 -7.08 -4.15 5.75
CA ARG A 78 -5.76 -3.89 5.13
C ARG A 78 -5.53 -2.41 4.77
N SER A 79 -6.49 -1.55 5.04
CA SER A 79 -6.45 -0.10 4.79
C SER A 79 -6.45 0.68 6.11
N CYS A 80 -5.80 1.84 6.13
CA CYS A 80 -5.78 2.72 7.30
C CYS A 80 -7.19 3.26 7.62
N ARG A 81 -7.44 3.55 8.90
CA ARG A 81 -8.72 4.03 9.45
C ARG A 81 -9.27 5.24 8.70
N ARG A 82 -8.40 6.17 8.31
CA ARG A 82 -8.80 7.40 7.59
C ARG A 82 -9.56 7.10 6.30
N ARG A 83 -9.03 6.22 5.45
CA ARG A 83 -9.74 5.84 4.22
C ARG A 83 -10.95 4.97 4.49
N LEU A 84 -10.91 4.13 5.52
CA LEU A 84 -12.06 3.31 5.89
C LEU A 84 -13.25 4.17 6.33
N ALA A 85 -13.00 5.25 7.07
CA ALA A 85 -14.02 6.23 7.45
C ALA A 85 -14.67 6.86 6.22
N ASP A 86 -13.88 7.37 5.27
CA ASP A 86 -14.37 7.95 4.00
C ASP A 86 -15.22 6.95 3.18
N HIS A 87 -14.84 5.67 3.17
CA HIS A 87 -15.63 4.62 2.50
C HIS A 87 -16.96 4.35 3.22
N ASN A 88 -16.93 4.24 4.55
CA ASN A 88 -18.12 3.98 5.35
C ASN A 88 -19.12 5.15 5.31
N GLU A 89 -18.63 6.38 5.23
CA GLU A 89 -19.46 7.58 5.10
C GLU A 89 -20.14 7.66 3.74
N ARG A 90 -19.40 7.46 2.64
CA ARG A 90 -19.99 7.41 1.29
C ARG A 90 -21.02 6.29 1.14
N ARG A 91 -20.78 5.12 1.73
CA ARG A 91 -21.77 4.03 1.78
C ARG A 91 -23.02 4.43 2.54
N ARG A 92 -22.89 5.11 3.69
CA ARG A 92 -24.04 5.60 4.45
C ARG A 92 -24.84 6.68 3.70
N LYS A 93 -24.16 7.53 2.93
CA LYS A 93 -24.82 8.59 2.15
C LYS A 93 -25.54 8.06 0.90
N SER A 94 -24.97 7.04 0.25
CA SER A 94 -25.54 6.44 -0.96
C SER A 94 -26.81 5.61 -0.71
N SER A 95 -27.15 5.32 0.54
CA SER A 95 -28.41 4.62 0.90
C SER A 95 -29.59 5.57 1.12
N PHE A 96 -29.37 6.89 1.11
CA PHE A 96 -30.45 7.89 1.29
C PHE A 96 -30.88 8.57 -0.02
N ASP A 97 -30.14 8.38 -1.13
CA ASP A 97 -30.41 8.99 -2.43
C ASP A 97 -30.74 7.92 -3.48
N ALA A 98 -31.65 7.03 -3.12
CA ALA A 98 -32.30 6.11 -4.05
C ALA A 98 -33.79 6.07 -3.73
N GLN A 99 -34.44 7.25 -3.72
CA GLN A 99 -35.88 7.29 -3.92
C GLN A 99 -36.16 7.21 -5.43
N PRO A 100 -36.86 6.17 -5.90
CA PRO A 100 -37.30 6.07 -7.28
C PRO A 100 -38.41 7.10 -7.54
N GLY A 101 -38.41 7.65 -8.76
CA GLY A 101 -39.23 8.76 -9.18
C GLY A 101 -40.72 8.58 -8.96
N GLU A 102 -41.32 9.66 -8.45
CA GLU A 102 -42.75 9.91 -8.51
C GLU A 102 -43.06 10.46 -9.91
N THR A 103 -43.44 9.58 -10.84
CA THR A 103 -44.18 10.00 -12.04
C THR A 103 -45.67 9.86 -11.72
N SER A 104 -46.36 10.99 -11.68
CA SER A 104 -47.82 11.09 -11.54
C SER A 104 -48.31 12.12 -12.55
N GLY A 105 -49.31 11.73 -13.36
CA GLY A 105 -50.09 12.63 -14.22
C GLY A 105 -49.95 12.35 -15.70
#